data_AF-A0A9D6XG18-F1
#
_entry.id   AF-A0A9D6XG18-F1
#
_cell.length_a   1.000
_cell.length_b   1.000
_cell.length_c   1.000
_cell.angle_alpha   90.00
_cell.angle_beta   90.00
_cell.angle_gamma   90.00
#
_symmetry.space_group_name_H-M   'P 1'
#
loop_
_entity.id
_entity.type
_entity.pdbx_description
1 polymer ?
#
loop_
_entity_poly.entity_id
_entity_poly.type
_entity_poly.pdbx_seq_one_letter_code
_entity_poly.pdbx_strand_id
1 'polypeptide(L)'
;MQRFVLQDGAVKDNQTGLVWARDASISEFPLAWKEAFDFIGELNRSLFLGFDDWKLPNRRELFSLVSHQLINPCLPPGHPFVNVENTYYWTSTTCARLPEQAWYVHFGGARVFKGMKDVSYMVWPVRGAAGYKISREKWRGATPLAARFSVLGQTVTDRATGLVWTKSADCANGPLDWESAFKEVERMNREERFGFRNWRIPGISELETLVDLDRHSPAIPAGHPFSEVRDFHWSSTTSKYDETYAWALYLRDGALGVGVKTSPEFYLWAVMDGDAHGLPT
;
A
#
# COMPACT_ATOMS: atom_id res chain seq x y z
N MET A 1 -17.19 15.91 0.05
CA MET A 1 -16.36 16.53 -1.00
C MET A 1 -15.97 15.44 -2.00
N GLN A 2 -16.05 15.69 -3.31
CA GLN A 2 -15.71 14.69 -4.33
C GLN A 2 -14.21 14.39 -4.31
N ARG A 3 -13.83 13.10 -4.30
CA ARG A 3 -12.42 12.69 -4.28
C ARG A 3 -11.70 13.08 -5.56
N PHE A 4 -12.22 12.67 -6.71
CA PHE A 4 -11.62 12.92 -8.01
C PHE A 4 -12.31 14.07 -8.72
N VAL A 5 -11.53 15.04 -9.20
CA VAL A 5 -12.03 16.23 -9.90
C VAL A 5 -11.34 16.32 -11.26
N LEU A 6 -12.15 16.33 -12.33
CA LEU A 6 -11.66 16.49 -13.70
C LEU A 6 -11.19 17.93 -13.94
N GLN A 7 -10.01 18.08 -14.55
CA GLN A 7 -9.37 19.36 -14.87
C GLN A 7 -8.64 19.23 -16.21
N ASP A 8 -9.25 19.73 -17.30
CA ASP A 8 -8.63 19.88 -18.63
C ASP A 8 -7.85 18.64 -19.13
N GLY A 9 -8.47 17.46 -19.04
CA GLY A 9 -7.86 16.19 -19.48
C GLY A 9 -7.01 15.48 -18.42
N ALA A 10 -6.87 16.06 -17.23
CA ALA A 10 -6.26 15.46 -16.05
C ALA A 10 -7.27 15.30 -14.90
N VAL A 11 -6.91 14.54 -13.87
CA VAL A 11 -7.77 14.23 -12.73
C VAL A 11 -7.04 14.52 -11.44
N LYS A 12 -7.53 15.50 -10.68
CA LYS A 12 -7.04 15.81 -9.34
C LYS A 12 -7.67 14.87 -8.32
N ASP A 13 -6.84 14.15 -7.58
CA ASP A 13 -7.25 13.41 -6.39
C ASP A 13 -7.12 14.31 -5.16
N ASN A 14 -8.24 14.80 -4.64
CA ASN A 14 -8.27 15.66 -3.46
C ASN A 14 -7.81 14.96 -2.18
N GLN A 15 -7.77 13.62 -2.15
CA GLN A 15 -7.27 12.89 -0.99
C GLN A 15 -5.74 12.94 -0.91
N THR A 16 -5.06 12.84 -2.04
CA THR A 16 -3.59 12.77 -2.12
C THR A 16 -2.95 14.07 -2.59
N GLY A 17 -3.72 14.98 -3.19
CA GLY A 17 -3.23 16.17 -3.86
C GLY A 17 -2.56 15.91 -5.21
N LEU A 18 -2.48 14.64 -5.63
CA LEU A 18 -1.88 14.23 -6.90
C LEU A 18 -2.82 14.58 -8.07
N VAL A 19 -2.23 14.84 -9.22
CA VAL A 19 -2.97 15.02 -10.47
C VAL A 19 -2.51 13.94 -11.45
N TRP A 20 -3.46 13.22 -12.01
CA TRP A 20 -3.25 12.05 -12.85
C TRP A 20 -3.65 12.35 -14.29
N ALA A 21 -2.99 11.74 -15.27
CA ALA A 21 -3.56 11.70 -16.62
C ALA A 21 -4.94 11.04 -16.56
N ARG A 22 -5.94 11.62 -17.24
CA ARG A 22 -7.30 11.05 -17.23
C ARG A 22 -7.33 9.71 -17.97
N ASP A 23 -6.64 9.64 -19.09
CA ASP A 23 -6.44 8.40 -19.83
C ASP A 23 -5.30 7.62 -19.18
N ALA A 24 -5.59 6.38 -18.77
CA ALA A 24 -4.63 5.49 -18.12
C ALA A 24 -3.71 4.76 -19.12
N SER A 25 -4.07 4.75 -20.40
CA SER A 25 -3.38 4.01 -21.47
C SER A 25 -2.82 4.94 -22.55
N ILE A 26 -2.34 6.12 -22.15
CA ILE A 26 -1.78 7.12 -23.09
C ILE A 26 -0.51 6.67 -23.81
N SER A 27 0.17 5.62 -23.32
CA SER A 27 1.29 5.00 -24.05
C SER A 27 0.83 4.11 -25.19
N GLU A 28 -0.48 3.86 -25.31
CA GLU A 28 -1.20 2.94 -26.21
C GLU A 28 -0.82 1.47 -26.05
N PHE A 29 0.46 1.17 -25.89
CA PHE A 29 1.03 -0.14 -25.69
C PHE A 29 1.80 -0.21 -24.37
N PRO A 30 1.94 -1.42 -23.77
CA PRO A 30 2.82 -1.65 -22.65
C PRO A 30 4.28 -1.36 -23.02
N LEU A 31 5.04 -0.78 -22.08
CA LEU A 31 6.45 -0.40 -22.27
C LEU A 31 7.35 -1.12 -21.26
N ALA A 32 8.59 -1.42 -21.67
CA ALA A 32 9.61 -1.85 -20.72
C ALA A 32 9.87 -0.74 -19.68
N TRP A 33 10.40 -1.08 -18.51
CA TRP A 33 10.48 -0.14 -17.40
C TRP A 33 11.34 1.10 -17.73
N LYS A 34 12.43 0.93 -18.48
CA LYS A 34 13.26 2.05 -18.96
C LYS A 34 12.50 2.90 -19.99
N GLU A 35 11.83 2.26 -20.94
CA GLU A 35 11.03 2.94 -21.97
C GLU A 35 9.89 3.75 -21.36
N ALA A 36 9.31 3.29 -20.24
CA ALA A 36 8.33 4.06 -19.49
C ALA A 36 8.88 5.41 -18.99
N PHE A 37 10.14 5.48 -18.54
CA PHE A 37 10.76 6.75 -18.18
C PHE A 37 11.08 7.61 -19.39
N ASP A 38 11.52 7.00 -20.49
CA ASP A 38 11.79 7.71 -21.74
C ASP A 38 10.48 8.36 -22.26
N PHE A 39 9.36 7.64 -22.21
CA PHE A 39 8.01 8.13 -22.52
C PHE A 39 7.56 9.28 -21.60
N ILE A 40 7.75 9.17 -20.28
CA ILE A 40 7.49 10.28 -19.35
C ILE A 40 8.33 11.52 -19.73
N GLY A 41 9.58 11.32 -20.13
CA GLY A 41 10.45 12.39 -20.63
C GLY A 41 9.89 13.07 -21.89
N GLU A 42 9.24 12.32 -22.78
CA GLU A 42 8.56 12.86 -23.98
C GLU A 42 7.32 13.68 -23.63
N LEU A 43 6.49 13.21 -22.70
CA LEU A 43 5.34 13.98 -22.19
C LEU A 43 5.79 15.33 -21.64
N ASN A 44 6.89 15.36 -20.89
CA ASN A 44 7.42 16.59 -20.32
C ASN A 44 7.99 17.53 -21.38
N ARG A 45 8.74 17.01 -22.36
CA ARG A 45 9.28 17.81 -23.47
C ARG A 45 8.19 18.40 -24.36
N SER A 46 7.08 17.68 -24.52
CA SER A 46 5.94 18.10 -25.34
C SER A 46 4.93 18.99 -24.60
N LEU A 47 5.16 19.29 -23.31
CA LEU A 47 4.21 19.98 -22.45
C LEU A 47 2.83 19.31 -22.47
N PHE A 48 2.78 17.98 -22.35
CA PHE A 48 1.52 17.23 -22.37
C PHE A 48 0.53 17.80 -21.35
N LEU A 49 -0.66 18.21 -21.82
CA LEU A 49 -1.68 18.93 -21.03
C LEU A 49 -1.18 20.26 -20.40
N GLY A 50 -0.19 20.92 -21.02
CA GLY A 50 0.39 22.18 -20.56
C GLY A 50 1.44 22.03 -19.45
N PHE A 51 2.00 20.83 -19.28
CA PHE A 51 2.70 20.42 -18.08
C PHE A 51 4.00 19.66 -18.37
N ASP A 52 5.04 19.90 -17.55
CA ASP A 52 6.43 19.42 -17.77
C ASP A 52 7.05 18.65 -16.58
N ASP A 53 6.26 18.34 -15.55
CA ASP A 53 6.67 17.64 -14.32
C ASP A 53 5.92 16.30 -14.12
N TRP A 54 5.43 15.69 -15.20
CA TRP A 54 4.91 14.33 -15.17
C TRP A 54 5.99 13.36 -14.70
N LYS A 55 5.56 12.35 -13.96
CA LYS A 55 6.41 11.27 -13.48
C LYS A 55 5.69 9.94 -13.53
N LEU A 56 6.46 8.87 -13.61
CA LEU A 56 5.96 7.53 -13.33
C LEU A 56 5.66 7.45 -11.81
N PRO A 57 4.44 7.06 -11.39
CA PRO A 57 4.04 7.05 -10.00
C PRO A 57 4.91 6.08 -9.21
N ASN A 58 5.26 6.41 -7.97
CA ASN A 58 5.84 5.40 -7.09
C ASN A 58 4.76 4.39 -6.64
N ARG A 59 5.18 3.29 -6.00
CA ARG A 59 4.26 2.22 -5.59
C ARG A 59 3.09 2.72 -4.74
N ARG A 60 3.36 3.60 -3.76
CA ARG A 60 2.33 4.14 -2.86
C ARG A 60 1.37 5.06 -3.59
N GLU A 61 1.87 5.87 -4.53
CA GLU A 61 1.03 6.76 -5.33
C GLU A 61 0.07 5.97 -6.21
N LEU A 62 0.57 4.97 -6.95
CA LEU A 62 -0.29 4.16 -7.80
C LEU A 62 -1.28 3.31 -6.98
N PHE A 63 -0.82 2.73 -5.87
CA PHE A 63 -1.68 1.99 -4.96
C PHE A 63 -2.75 2.87 -4.32
N SER A 64 -2.52 4.18 -4.14
CA SER A 64 -3.52 5.08 -3.57
C SER A 64 -4.80 5.16 -4.40
N LEU A 65 -4.75 4.89 -5.71
CA LEU A 65 -5.92 4.83 -6.58
C LEU A 65 -6.77 3.57 -6.35
N VAL A 66 -6.23 2.52 -5.74
CA VAL A 66 -6.88 1.21 -5.65
C VAL A 66 -8.06 1.24 -4.68
N SER A 67 -9.15 0.60 -5.10
CA SER A 67 -10.28 0.20 -4.26
C SER A 67 -10.35 -1.33 -4.17
N HIS A 68 -10.17 -1.88 -2.97
CA HIS A 68 -10.30 -3.33 -2.73
C HIS A 68 -11.76 -3.83 -2.72
N GLN A 69 -12.74 -2.93 -2.91
CA GLN A 69 -14.16 -3.26 -2.98
C GLN A 69 -14.65 -3.52 -4.41
N LEU A 70 -13.82 -3.24 -5.41
CA LEU A 70 -14.17 -3.33 -6.82
C LEU A 70 -13.09 -4.10 -7.58
N ILE A 71 -13.50 -4.70 -8.69
CA ILE A 71 -12.61 -5.40 -9.63
C ILE A 71 -12.95 -4.97 -11.04
N ASN A 72 -11.98 -5.08 -11.94
CA ASN A 72 -12.15 -4.87 -13.38
C ASN A 72 -12.82 -3.52 -13.79
N PRO A 73 -12.26 -2.34 -13.43
CA PRO A 73 -11.03 -2.12 -12.68
C PRO A 73 -11.28 -1.92 -11.16
N CYS A 74 -10.25 -2.13 -10.35
CA CYS A 74 -10.27 -1.91 -8.90
C CYS A 74 -10.07 -0.43 -8.53
N LEU A 75 -10.95 0.46 -9.02
CA LEU A 75 -10.93 1.91 -8.76
C LEU A 75 -12.19 2.35 -7.98
N PRO A 76 -12.13 3.40 -7.15
CA PRO A 76 -13.30 3.91 -6.44
C PRO A 76 -14.43 4.33 -7.39
N PRO A 77 -15.70 4.10 -7.04
CA PRO A 77 -16.82 4.39 -7.91
C PRO A 77 -16.91 5.89 -8.23
N GLY A 78 -17.36 6.22 -9.45
CA GLY A 78 -17.49 7.60 -9.91
C GLY A 78 -16.17 8.28 -10.28
N HIS A 79 -15.09 7.52 -10.48
CA HIS A 79 -13.85 8.07 -10.99
C HIS A 79 -14.01 8.57 -12.45
N PRO A 80 -13.33 9.67 -12.84
CA PRO A 80 -13.42 10.22 -14.21
C PRO A 80 -12.37 9.63 -15.19
N PHE A 81 -11.54 8.69 -14.73
CA PHE A 81 -10.52 8.02 -15.55
C PHE A 81 -11.13 7.23 -16.72
N VAL A 82 -10.40 7.17 -17.83
CA VAL A 82 -10.78 6.46 -19.06
C VAL A 82 -9.66 5.52 -19.49
N ASN A 83 -10.00 4.53 -20.32
CA ASN A 83 -9.06 3.53 -20.86
C ASN A 83 -8.22 2.85 -19.77
N VAL A 84 -8.86 2.57 -18.62
CA VAL A 84 -8.24 1.81 -17.53
C VAL A 84 -8.32 0.33 -17.88
N GLU A 85 -7.22 -0.19 -18.42
CA GLU A 85 -7.07 -1.61 -18.71
C GLU A 85 -6.94 -2.45 -17.44
N ASN A 86 -7.48 -3.67 -17.47
CA ASN A 86 -7.44 -4.63 -16.35
C ASN A 86 -6.11 -5.40 -16.34
N THR A 87 -4.99 -4.67 -16.33
CA THR A 87 -3.63 -5.20 -16.49
C THR A 87 -2.67 -4.59 -15.46
N TYR A 88 -1.38 -4.87 -15.63
CA TYR A 88 -0.29 -4.35 -14.81
C TYR A 88 0.12 -2.94 -15.26
N TYR A 89 0.35 -2.07 -14.28
CA TYR A 89 0.85 -0.72 -14.49
C TYR A 89 2.15 -0.53 -13.73
N TRP A 90 3.14 0.02 -14.42
CA TRP A 90 4.45 0.28 -13.84
C TRP A 90 4.39 1.32 -12.72
N THR A 91 5.24 1.11 -11.72
CA THR A 91 5.62 2.15 -10.77
C THR A 91 7.09 2.51 -10.98
N SER A 92 7.52 3.68 -10.53
CA SER A 92 8.93 4.09 -10.50
C SER A 92 9.74 3.44 -9.38
N THR A 93 9.15 2.55 -8.59
CA THR A 93 9.81 1.94 -7.43
C THR A 93 10.54 0.67 -7.84
N THR A 94 11.86 0.64 -7.65
CA THR A 94 12.68 -0.58 -7.79
C THR A 94 12.50 -1.48 -6.57
N CYS A 95 12.53 -2.80 -6.74
CA CYS A 95 12.52 -3.74 -5.62
C CYS A 95 13.89 -3.75 -4.94
N ALA A 96 13.98 -3.37 -3.66
CA ALA A 96 15.25 -3.34 -2.93
C ALA A 96 15.94 -4.71 -2.86
N ARG A 97 15.17 -5.79 -2.77
CA ARG A 97 15.69 -7.17 -2.72
C ARG A 97 16.17 -7.68 -4.08
N LEU A 98 15.55 -7.23 -5.17
CA LEU A 98 15.82 -7.67 -6.54
C LEU A 98 15.90 -6.44 -7.46
N PRO A 99 17.07 -5.78 -7.55
CA PRO A 99 17.20 -4.50 -8.26
C PRO A 99 16.89 -4.55 -9.76
N GLU A 100 16.93 -5.73 -10.38
CA GLU A 100 16.51 -5.96 -11.76
C GLU A 100 14.97 -5.96 -11.94
N GLN A 101 14.22 -5.89 -10.84
CA GLN A 101 12.77 -5.85 -10.84
C GLN A 101 12.26 -4.50 -10.34
N ALA A 102 11.09 -4.10 -10.85
CA ALA A 102 10.34 -2.95 -10.39
C ALA A 102 8.94 -3.36 -9.96
N TRP A 103 8.32 -2.54 -9.10
CA TRP A 103 6.96 -2.77 -8.64
C TRP A 103 5.93 -2.38 -9.70
N TYR A 104 4.85 -3.14 -9.77
CA TYR A 104 3.66 -2.85 -10.56
C TYR A 104 2.40 -3.03 -9.71
N VAL A 105 1.30 -2.41 -10.16
CA VAL A 105 -0.05 -2.62 -9.60
C VAL A 105 -0.93 -3.21 -10.68
N HIS A 106 -1.66 -4.29 -10.37
CA HIS A 106 -2.61 -4.93 -11.28
C HIS A 106 -4.02 -4.37 -11.04
N PHE A 107 -4.60 -3.67 -12.02
CA PHE A 107 -5.90 -3.01 -11.86
C PHE A 107 -7.12 -3.92 -12.04
N GLY A 108 -6.97 -5.17 -12.49
CA GLY A 108 -8.08 -6.13 -12.47
C GLY A 108 -8.42 -6.67 -11.07
N GLY A 109 -7.44 -6.70 -10.17
CA GLY A 109 -7.58 -7.37 -8.86
C GLY A 109 -6.63 -6.84 -7.78
N ALA A 110 -6.20 -5.58 -7.90
CA ALA A 110 -5.42 -4.81 -6.92
C ALA A 110 -4.03 -5.34 -6.50
N ARG A 111 -3.51 -6.43 -7.10
CA ARG A 111 -2.28 -7.08 -6.61
C ARG A 111 -1.08 -6.17 -6.83
N VAL A 112 -0.20 -6.10 -5.83
CA VAL A 112 1.03 -5.29 -5.89
C VAL A 112 2.24 -6.21 -5.80
N PHE A 113 2.91 -6.39 -6.94
CA PHE A 113 4.03 -7.32 -7.10
C PHE A 113 5.15 -6.66 -7.90
N LYS A 114 6.19 -7.44 -8.16
CA LYS A 114 7.40 -7.03 -8.85
C LYS A 114 7.60 -7.89 -10.10
N GLY A 115 8.04 -7.26 -11.18
CA GLY A 115 8.35 -7.89 -12.46
C GLY A 115 9.72 -7.43 -12.97
N MET A 116 10.32 -8.22 -13.86
CA MET A 116 11.61 -7.85 -14.48
C MET A 116 11.47 -6.55 -15.29
N LYS A 117 12.49 -5.69 -15.24
CA LYS A 117 12.47 -4.36 -15.88
C LYS A 117 12.42 -4.40 -17.41
N ASP A 118 12.70 -5.55 -18.02
CA ASP A 118 12.60 -5.82 -19.46
C ASP A 118 11.20 -6.29 -19.91
N VAL A 119 10.29 -6.59 -18.98
CA VAL A 119 8.89 -6.90 -19.27
C VAL A 119 8.11 -5.60 -19.54
N SER A 120 7.07 -5.67 -20.36
CA SER A 120 6.27 -4.51 -20.73
C SER A 120 4.97 -4.41 -19.93
N TYR A 121 4.71 -3.27 -19.28
CA TYR A 121 3.47 -2.95 -18.56
C TYR A 121 2.98 -1.53 -18.92
N MET A 122 1.72 -1.22 -18.61
CA MET A 122 1.12 0.09 -18.92
C MET A 122 1.74 1.22 -18.09
N VAL A 123 1.68 2.44 -18.62
CA VAL A 123 2.24 3.65 -17.98
C VAL A 123 1.13 4.64 -17.69
N TRP A 124 0.90 4.92 -16.42
CA TRP A 124 -0.09 5.91 -15.98
C TRP A 124 0.60 7.10 -15.29
N PRO A 125 0.82 8.22 -16.00
CA PRO A 125 1.53 9.35 -15.43
C PRO A 125 0.76 10.04 -14.32
N VAL A 126 1.53 10.50 -13.34
CA VAL A 126 1.07 11.37 -12.26
C VAL A 126 1.95 12.60 -12.20
N ARG A 127 1.45 13.69 -11.63
CA ARG A 127 2.21 14.90 -11.33
C ARG A 127 1.84 15.45 -9.96
N GLY A 128 2.64 16.42 -9.51
CA GLY A 128 2.53 17.03 -8.20
C GLY A 128 3.32 16.27 -7.13
N ALA A 129 3.74 17.02 -6.11
CA ALA A 129 4.13 16.41 -4.85
C ALA A 129 2.84 15.97 -4.16
N ALA A 130 2.81 14.76 -3.60
CA ALA A 130 1.77 14.38 -2.66
C ALA A 130 1.54 15.57 -1.70
N GLY A 131 0.31 15.89 -1.37
CA GLY A 131 -0.08 16.93 -0.41
C GLY A 131 0.52 16.74 1.01
N TYR A 132 1.47 15.83 1.18
CA TYR A 132 2.52 15.96 2.16
C TYR A 132 3.54 17.02 1.70
N LYS A 133 3.47 18.22 2.29
CA LYS A 133 4.64 19.10 2.48
C LYS A 133 5.67 18.41 3.40
N ILE A 134 6.22 17.28 2.97
CA ILE A 134 7.55 16.87 3.33
C ILE A 134 8.31 16.93 2.01
N SER A 135 9.06 18.02 1.85
CA SER A 135 9.98 18.25 0.75
C SER A 135 10.81 17.00 0.48
N ARG A 136 11.31 16.89 -0.75
CA ARG A 136 12.33 15.90 -1.16
C ARG A 136 13.60 15.93 -0.26
N GLU A 137 13.71 16.92 0.63
CA GLU A 137 14.77 17.09 1.64
C GLU A 137 14.33 16.71 3.08
N LYS A 138 13.07 16.32 3.29
CA LYS A 138 12.49 16.06 4.62
C LYS A 138 12.01 14.61 4.81
N TRP A 139 12.11 13.75 3.78
CA TRP A 139 12.12 12.28 3.93
C TRP A 139 13.52 11.72 4.21
N ARG A 140 14.56 12.57 4.13
CA ARG A 140 15.82 12.43 4.88
C ARG A 140 15.73 13.22 6.20
N GLY A 141 14.77 12.87 7.06
CA GLY A 141 14.78 13.26 8.48
C GLY A 141 13.98 14.49 8.92
N ALA A 142 12.65 14.37 9.09
CA ALA A 142 11.95 15.22 10.06
C ALA A 142 10.74 14.62 10.77
N THR A 143 10.70 13.29 10.83
CA THR A 143 10.54 12.57 12.10
C THR A 143 11.58 11.47 11.98
N PRO A 144 12.58 11.35 12.88
CA PRO A 144 13.38 10.13 12.92
C PRO A 144 12.40 8.95 12.90
N LEU A 145 12.64 7.87 12.15
CA LEU A 145 11.79 6.67 12.24
C LEU A 145 11.58 6.24 13.71
N ALA A 146 12.57 6.52 14.55
CA ALA A 146 12.54 6.43 16.02
C ALA A 146 11.47 7.27 16.74
N ALA A 147 10.80 8.21 16.07
CA ALA A 147 9.72 9.04 16.61
C ALA A 147 8.36 8.80 15.93
N ARG A 148 8.28 7.91 14.92
CA ARG A 148 6.99 7.42 14.37
C ARG A 148 6.32 6.48 15.35
N PHE A 149 7.09 5.51 15.85
CA PHE A 149 6.58 4.46 16.72
C PHE A 149 6.85 4.78 18.19
N SER A 150 5.83 4.67 19.03
CA SER A 150 5.93 4.84 20.48
C SER A 150 5.51 3.55 21.17
N VAL A 151 6.38 2.98 21.99
CA VAL A 151 6.11 1.74 22.70
C VAL A 151 5.43 2.03 24.03
N LEU A 152 4.34 1.33 24.33
CA LEU A 152 3.71 1.33 25.64
C LEU A 152 3.38 -0.11 26.06
N GLY A 153 4.22 -0.69 26.92
CA GLY A 153 4.07 -2.08 27.33
C GLY A 153 4.16 -3.05 26.14
N GLN A 154 3.03 -3.70 25.81
CA GLN A 154 2.90 -4.67 24.72
C GLN A 154 2.24 -4.09 23.46
N THR A 155 2.10 -2.77 23.37
CA THR A 155 1.56 -2.08 22.21
C THR A 155 2.56 -1.10 21.61
N VAL A 156 2.34 -0.76 20.34
CA VAL A 156 3.12 0.20 19.58
C VAL A 156 2.16 1.16 18.89
N THR A 157 2.18 2.42 19.32
CA THR A 157 1.47 3.51 18.64
C THR A 157 2.24 3.93 17.39
N ASP A 158 1.59 3.92 16.24
CA ASP A 158 2.05 4.55 15.02
C ASP A 158 1.49 5.97 14.90
N ARG A 159 2.29 6.97 15.25
CA ARG A 159 1.89 8.38 15.21
C ARG A 159 1.61 8.92 13.81
N ALA A 160 2.04 8.21 12.76
CA ALA A 160 1.77 8.63 11.39
C ALA A 160 0.34 8.28 10.95
N THR A 161 -0.24 7.21 11.51
CA THR A 161 -1.56 6.69 11.14
C THR A 161 -2.59 6.83 12.25
N GLY A 162 -2.16 7.04 13.50
CA GLY A 162 -3.02 7.00 14.67
C GLY A 162 -3.39 5.58 15.10
N LEU A 163 -2.83 4.55 14.46
CA LEU A 163 -3.09 3.15 14.79
C LEU A 163 -2.24 2.68 15.95
N VAL A 164 -2.78 1.78 16.76
CA VAL A 164 -2.06 1.09 17.82
C VAL A 164 -1.98 -0.39 17.48
N TRP A 165 -0.76 -0.90 17.39
CA TRP A 165 -0.45 -2.27 16.98
C TRP A 165 -0.03 -3.10 18.18
N THR A 166 -0.24 -4.42 18.14
CA THR A 166 0.48 -5.32 19.03
C THR A 166 1.99 -5.21 18.78
N LYS A 167 2.79 -5.27 19.85
CA LYS A 167 4.25 -5.24 19.75
C LYS A 167 4.79 -6.52 19.10
N SER A 168 4.22 -7.68 19.44
CA SER A 168 4.44 -8.92 18.69
C SER A 168 3.59 -8.90 17.42
N ALA A 169 4.23 -9.03 16.26
CA ALA A 169 3.56 -9.21 14.97
C ALA A 169 3.02 -10.64 14.77
N ASP A 170 3.40 -11.56 15.65
CA ASP A 170 2.79 -12.87 15.84
C ASP A 170 2.14 -12.90 17.23
N CYS A 171 1.01 -12.21 17.39
CA CYS A 171 0.33 -12.14 18.70
C CYS A 171 -0.50 -13.39 19.03
N ALA A 172 -0.57 -14.34 18.09
CA ALA A 172 -1.22 -15.64 18.23
C ALA A 172 -0.26 -16.78 18.63
N ASN A 173 1.06 -16.53 18.58
CA ASN A 173 2.12 -17.52 18.77
C ASN A 173 2.07 -18.68 17.76
N GLY A 174 1.83 -18.36 16.49
CA GLY A 174 1.78 -19.32 15.41
C GLY A 174 0.91 -18.83 14.24
N PRO A 175 1.08 -19.45 13.06
CA PRO A 175 0.25 -19.13 11.91
C PRO A 175 -1.17 -19.67 12.12
N LEU A 176 -2.13 -18.98 11.52
CA LEU A 176 -3.56 -19.26 11.59
C LEU A 176 -4.17 -19.25 10.20
N ASP A 177 -5.24 -20.01 10.02
CA ASP A 177 -6.17 -19.75 8.93
C ASP A 177 -6.93 -18.44 9.20
N TRP A 178 -7.62 -17.92 8.18
CA TRP A 178 -8.25 -16.60 8.26
C TRP A 178 -9.39 -16.56 9.29
N GLU A 179 -10.20 -17.62 9.39
CA GLU A 179 -11.29 -17.69 10.36
C GLU A 179 -10.76 -17.80 11.79
N SER A 180 -9.72 -18.61 12.00
CA SER A 180 -9.02 -18.76 13.26
C SER A 180 -8.39 -17.45 13.73
N ALA A 181 -7.91 -16.60 12.81
CA ALA A 181 -7.41 -15.27 13.15
C ALA A 181 -8.51 -14.35 13.74
N PHE A 182 -9.75 -14.41 13.22
CA PHE A 182 -10.86 -13.65 13.82
C PHE A 182 -11.24 -14.18 15.19
N LYS A 183 -11.31 -15.51 15.35
CA LYS A 183 -11.56 -16.15 16.65
C LYS A 183 -10.50 -15.78 17.68
N GLU A 184 -9.24 -15.66 17.27
CA GLU A 184 -8.15 -15.23 18.13
C GLU A 184 -8.31 -13.77 18.56
N VAL A 185 -8.68 -12.87 17.66
CA VAL A 185 -9.01 -11.48 18.02
C VAL A 185 -10.19 -11.41 19.00
N GLU A 186 -11.26 -12.16 18.76
CA GLU A 186 -12.39 -12.22 19.71
C GLU A 186 -11.94 -12.73 21.09
N ARG A 187 -11.05 -13.72 21.12
CA ARG A 187 -10.48 -14.22 22.37
C ARG A 187 -9.62 -13.16 23.06
N MET A 188 -8.73 -12.49 22.33
CA MET A 188 -7.94 -11.36 22.84
C MET A 188 -8.83 -10.30 23.49
N ASN A 189 -9.97 -9.98 22.87
CA ASN A 189 -10.91 -8.98 23.37
C ASN A 189 -11.67 -9.44 24.61
N ARG A 190 -12.10 -10.71 24.67
CA ARG A 190 -12.73 -11.28 25.88
C ARG A 190 -11.76 -11.31 27.07
N GLU A 191 -10.49 -11.61 26.81
CA GLU A 191 -9.44 -11.72 27.81
C GLU A 191 -8.83 -10.37 28.22
N GLU A 192 -9.26 -9.25 27.63
CA GLU A 192 -8.63 -7.94 27.82
C GLU A 192 -7.12 -7.99 27.58
N ARG A 193 -6.69 -8.68 26.51
CA ARG A 193 -5.27 -8.91 26.27
C ARG A 193 -4.56 -7.58 26.09
N PHE A 194 -3.46 -7.43 26.83
CA PHE A 194 -2.67 -6.20 26.90
C PHE A 194 -3.43 -4.98 27.46
N GLY A 195 -4.57 -5.19 28.13
CA GLY A 195 -5.37 -4.11 28.70
C GLY A 195 -6.48 -3.59 27.79
N PHE A 196 -6.74 -4.22 26.64
CA PHE A 196 -7.67 -3.72 25.61
C PHE A 196 -8.67 -4.76 25.15
N ARG A 197 -9.86 -4.30 24.71
CA ARG A 197 -10.98 -5.14 24.26
C ARG A 197 -11.46 -4.86 22.84
N ASN A 198 -10.73 -4.04 22.10
CA ASN A 198 -11.07 -3.51 20.77
C ASN A 198 -10.03 -3.85 19.70
N TRP A 199 -9.26 -4.93 19.91
CA TRP A 199 -8.38 -5.48 18.88
C TRP A 199 -9.20 -5.89 17.65
N ARG A 200 -8.60 -5.70 16.48
CA ARG A 200 -9.11 -6.13 15.17
C ARG A 200 -7.98 -6.63 14.28
N ILE A 201 -8.33 -7.40 13.26
CA ILE A 201 -7.40 -7.72 12.17
C ILE A 201 -7.28 -6.48 11.27
N PRO A 202 -6.06 -6.01 10.94
CA PRO A 202 -5.87 -4.82 10.13
C PRO A 202 -6.44 -4.99 8.72
N GLY A 203 -6.91 -3.92 8.10
CA GLY A 203 -7.15 -3.86 6.67
C GLY A 203 -5.85 -3.87 5.87
N ILE A 204 -5.88 -4.26 4.60
CA ILE A 204 -4.66 -4.33 3.78
C ILE A 204 -3.98 -2.97 3.60
N SER A 205 -4.78 -1.90 3.51
CA SER A 205 -4.26 -0.53 3.44
C SER A 205 -3.55 -0.09 4.72
N GLU A 206 -3.92 -0.63 5.88
CA GLU A 206 -3.27 -0.33 7.17
C GLU A 206 -1.92 -1.07 7.27
N LEU A 207 -1.88 -2.34 6.89
CA LEU A 207 -0.64 -3.12 6.78
C LEU A 207 0.36 -2.47 5.81
N GLU A 208 -0.11 -1.97 4.67
CA GLU A 208 0.72 -1.27 3.69
C GLU A 208 1.43 -0.03 4.28
N THR A 209 0.85 0.62 5.29
CA THR A 209 1.49 1.78 5.94
C THR A 209 2.77 1.41 6.70
N LEU A 210 2.93 0.16 7.10
CA LEU A 210 4.11 -0.35 7.81
C LEU A 210 5.26 -0.63 6.85
N VAL A 211 5.01 -0.74 5.54
CA VAL A 211 6.01 -1.19 4.57
C VAL A 211 7.05 -0.10 4.28
N ASP A 212 8.32 -0.47 4.37
CA ASP A 212 9.46 0.31 3.89
C ASP A 212 10.09 -0.41 2.69
N LEU A 213 9.96 0.20 1.51
CA LEU A 213 10.36 -0.39 0.22
C LEU A 213 11.86 -0.32 -0.04
N ASP A 214 12.62 0.44 0.76
CA ASP A 214 14.08 0.44 0.73
C ASP A 214 14.66 -0.71 1.59
N ARG A 215 13.78 -1.46 2.26
CA ARG A 215 14.11 -2.56 3.16
C ARG A 215 13.51 -3.87 2.64
N HIS A 216 14.09 -4.97 3.07
CA HIS A 216 13.59 -6.29 2.77
C HIS A 216 14.01 -7.26 3.89
N SER A 217 13.26 -8.35 4.03
CA SER A 217 13.52 -9.41 5.01
C SER A 217 13.78 -8.95 6.46
N PRO A 218 12.88 -8.17 7.11
CA PRO A 218 11.57 -7.72 6.63
C PRO A 218 11.58 -6.30 6.02
N ALA A 219 10.62 -6.04 5.12
CA ALA A 219 10.37 -4.76 4.44
C ALA A 219 9.60 -3.78 5.33
N ILE A 220 10.13 -3.52 6.53
CA ILE A 220 9.61 -2.52 7.48
C ILE A 220 10.77 -1.61 7.95
N PRO A 221 10.48 -0.40 8.47
CA PRO A 221 11.50 0.58 8.77
C PRO A 221 12.58 0.09 9.73
N ALA A 222 13.84 0.40 9.43
CA ALA A 222 14.95 0.06 10.33
C ALA A 222 14.75 0.67 11.73
N GLY A 223 15.03 -0.11 12.77
CA GLY A 223 14.85 0.31 14.17
C GLY A 223 13.40 0.31 14.65
N HIS A 224 12.48 -0.33 13.91
CA HIS A 224 11.10 -0.55 14.38
C HIS A 224 11.08 -1.29 15.74
N PRO A 225 10.07 -1.05 16.60
CA PRO A 225 10.00 -1.68 17.92
C PRO A 225 9.29 -3.05 17.93
N PHE A 226 8.78 -3.51 16.79
CA PHE A 226 8.06 -4.77 16.67
C PHE A 226 8.95 -6.00 16.87
N SER A 227 8.42 -7.02 17.54
CA SER A 227 9.03 -8.33 17.73
C SER A 227 8.28 -9.40 16.92
N GLU A 228 8.91 -10.57 16.72
CA GLU A 228 8.31 -11.72 16.02
C GLU A 228 7.72 -11.36 14.64
N VAL A 229 8.41 -10.50 13.88
CA VAL A 229 7.97 -10.12 12.54
C VAL A 229 8.18 -11.29 11.57
N ARG A 230 7.07 -11.83 11.05
CA ARG A 230 7.07 -12.98 10.13
C ARG A 230 6.88 -12.55 8.68
N ASP A 231 6.93 -13.49 7.74
CA ASP A 231 6.82 -13.16 6.30
C ASP A 231 5.38 -12.77 5.94
N PHE A 232 4.38 -13.56 6.34
CA PHE A 232 3.01 -13.39 5.86
C PHE A 232 2.05 -12.92 6.95
N HIS A 233 1.34 -11.80 6.73
CA HIS A 233 0.37 -11.29 7.70
C HIS A 233 -1.01 -11.16 7.08
N TRP A 234 -2.01 -11.70 7.78
CA TRP A 234 -3.40 -11.59 7.37
C TRP A 234 -3.89 -10.15 7.44
N SER A 235 -4.72 -9.77 6.46
CA SER A 235 -5.62 -8.64 6.60
C SER A 235 -7.08 -9.12 6.71
N SER A 236 -7.95 -8.27 7.26
CA SER A 236 -9.40 -8.45 7.24
C SER A 236 -10.02 -8.19 5.86
N THR A 237 -9.24 -7.77 4.87
CA THR A 237 -9.75 -7.42 3.55
C THR A 237 -9.94 -8.68 2.70
N THR A 238 -11.19 -9.00 2.36
CA THR A 238 -11.51 -10.11 1.43
C THR A 238 -11.16 -9.72 -0.01
N SER A 239 -10.61 -10.66 -0.79
CA SER A 239 -10.39 -10.46 -2.22
C SER A 239 -11.72 -10.45 -2.96
N LYS A 240 -12.00 -9.39 -3.73
CA LYS A 240 -13.21 -9.31 -4.57
C LYS A 240 -13.09 -10.05 -5.89
N TYR A 241 -11.87 -10.45 -6.27
CA TYR A 241 -11.64 -11.31 -7.43
C TYR A 241 -12.05 -12.76 -7.14
N ASP A 242 -11.80 -13.23 -5.92
CA ASP A 242 -12.19 -14.55 -5.41
C ASP A 242 -12.33 -14.47 -3.88
N GLU A 243 -13.56 -14.61 -3.38
CA GLU A 243 -13.87 -14.41 -1.97
C GLU A 243 -13.39 -15.55 -1.05
N THR A 244 -12.91 -16.66 -1.63
CA THR A 244 -12.20 -17.72 -0.89
C THR A 244 -10.81 -17.27 -0.44
N TYR A 245 -10.32 -16.14 -0.96
CA TYR A 245 -9.05 -15.53 -0.61
C TYR A 245 -9.24 -14.26 0.23
N ALA A 246 -8.24 -13.97 1.05
CA ALA A 246 -8.08 -12.68 1.73
C ALA A 246 -6.73 -12.06 1.38
N TRP A 247 -6.67 -10.73 1.42
CA TRP A 247 -5.44 -9.98 1.23
C TRP A 247 -4.46 -10.21 2.37
N ALA A 248 -3.18 -10.25 2.04
CA ALA A 248 -2.11 -10.42 3.00
C ALA A 248 -0.86 -9.64 2.60
N LEU A 249 -0.12 -9.17 3.60
CA LEU A 249 1.16 -8.47 3.43
C LEU A 249 2.32 -9.46 3.52
N TYR A 250 3.22 -9.42 2.54
CA TYR A 250 4.37 -10.32 2.42
C TYR A 250 5.65 -9.51 2.71
N LEU A 251 6.17 -9.62 3.92
CA LEU A 251 7.25 -8.77 4.44
C LEU A 251 8.63 -9.13 3.92
N ARG A 252 8.84 -10.23 3.19
CA ARG A 252 10.13 -10.48 2.54
C ARG A 252 10.55 -9.32 1.65
N ASP A 253 9.63 -8.73 0.90
CA ASP A 253 9.87 -7.56 0.05
C ASP A 253 8.79 -6.48 0.15
N GLY A 254 7.70 -6.73 0.86
CA GLY A 254 6.60 -5.79 1.04
C GLY A 254 5.45 -5.96 0.05
N ALA A 255 5.37 -7.10 -0.67
CA ALA A 255 4.30 -7.33 -1.64
C ALA A 255 2.92 -7.42 -0.99
N LEU A 256 1.88 -7.00 -1.73
CA LEU A 256 0.49 -7.16 -1.34
C LEU A 256 -0.13 -8.25 -2.21
N GLY A 257 -0.32 -9.41 -1.59
CA GLY A 257 -0.85 -10.62 -2.22
C GLY A 257 -2.13 -11.10 -1.56
N VAL A 258 -2.45 -12.35 -1.82
CA VAL A 258 -3.63 -13.00 -1.26
C VAL A 258 -3.29 -14.40 -0.78
N GLY A 259 -3.88 -14.80 0.34
CA GLY A 259 -3.86 -16.17 0.84
C GLY A 259 -5.24 -16.81 0.78
N VAL A 260 -5.29 -18.13 0.59
CA VAL A 260 -6.54 -18.89 0.71
C VAL A 260 -6.99 -18.86 2.17
N LYS A 261 -8.25 -18.53 2.45
CA LYS A 261 -8.75 -18.32 3.82
C LYS A 261 -8.60 -19.56 4.72
N THR A 262 -8.56 -20.75 4.15
CA THR A 262 -8.39 -22.02 4.89
C THR A 262 -6.92 -22.40 5.14
N SER A 263 -5.95 -21.66 4.59
CA SER A 263 -4.53 -21.99 4.76
C SER A 263 -3.98 -21.46 6.09
N PRO A 264 -3.44 -22.33 6.98
CA PRO A 264 -2.88 -21.92 8.26
C PRO A 264 -1.41 -21.52 8.16
N GLU A 265 -1.10 -20.54 7.30
CA GLU A 265 0.29 -20.14 6.95
C GLU A 265 0.60 -18.67 7.26
N PHE A 266 -0.38 -17.90 7.73
CA PHE A 266 -0.28 -16.46 7.90
C PHE A 266 -0.44 -16.07 9.36
N TYR A 267 0.21 -14.99 9.76
CA TYR A 267 0.30 -14.53 11.14
C TYR A 267 -0.66 -13.37 11.40
N LEU A 268 -1.12 -13.27 12.64
CA LEU A 268 -1.98 -12.19 13.11
C LEU A 268 -1.13 -11.08 13.74
N TRP A 269 -1.17 -9.91 13.12
CA TRP A 269 -0.66 -8.66 13.69
C TRP A 269 -1.84 -7.75 14.01
N ALA A 270 -2.37 -7.87 15.23
CA ALA A 270 -3.59 -7.17 15.61
C ALA A 270 -3.34 -5.66 15.76
N VAL A 271 -4.39 -4.90 15.44
CA VAL A 271 -4.40 -3.44 15.49
C VAL A 271 -5.68 -2.96 16.16
N MET A 272 -5.68 -1.72 16.63
CA MET A 272 -6.87 -0.97 17.03
C MET A 272 -6.66 0.52 16.71
N ASP A 273 -7.74 1.28 16.75
CA ASP A 273 -7.68 2.73 16.59
C ASP A 273 -7.15 3.38 17.87
N GLY A 274 -6.28 4.38 17.74
CA GLY A 274 -5.83 5.21 18.86
C GLY A 274 -6.73 6.44 19.05
N ASP A 275 -6.62 7.09 20.22
CA ASP A 275 -7.25 8.38 20.47
C ASP A 275 -6.62 9.52 19.65
N ALA A 276 -7.10 10.75 19.85
CA ALA A 276 -6.59 11.95 19.20
C ALA A 276 -5.08 12.21 19.46
N HIS A 277 -4.48 11.53 20.43
CA HIS A 277 -3.06 11.59 20.79
C HIS A 277 -2.29 10.32 20.39
N GLY A 278 -2.95 9.37 19.72
CA GLY A 278 -2.41 8.05 19.35
C GLY A 278 -2.27 7.09 20.54
N LEU A 279 -2.85 7.41 21.68
CA LEU A 279 -2.87 6.52 22.83
C LEU A 279 -3.94 5.45 22.66
N PRO A 280 -3.74 4.26 23.23
CA PRO A 280 -4.76 3.23 23.28
C PRO A 280 -6.08 3.70 23.92
N THR A 281 -7.22 3.44 23.28
CA THR A 281 -8.58 3.62 23.87
C THR A 281 -9.25 2.31 24.18
#